data_AF-A0A367KG60-F1
#
_entry.id   AF-A0A367KG60-F1
#
_cell.length_a   1.000
_cell.length_b   1.000
_cell.length_c   1.000
_cell.angle_alpha   90.00
_cell.angle_beta   90.00
_cell.angle_gamma   90.00
#
_symmetry.space_group_name_H-M   'P 1'
#
loop_
_entity.id
_entity.type
_entity.pdbx_description
1 polymer ?
#
loop_
_entity_poly.entity_id
_entity_poly.type
_entity_poly.pdbx_seq_one_letter_code
_entity_poly.pdbx_strand_id
1 'polypeptide(L)'
;MSCHSTNSNDSDSSSNPTEWTCLEKLLLSQAVYKYGENSWLEVASVLKQNALVQHRHSDFFNHKNCYFQYYLLTEGLQTEKDNQTPAVVRLARQLYMQRIQEIKNALVHHEQQLGQLVSEIDLIRKGELDDRLKVEYDMVSTSMSQSDPELDSKHDKIDTPELEIIKTTVEFERDIVMMLTNALMYNKEGTETYLLALEMLEDVKDQIELFKFANSFFKRKM
;
A
#
# COMPACT_ATOMS: atom_id res chain seq x y z
N MET A 1 27.26 35.81 14.58
CA MET A 1 25.92 35.20 14.71
C MET A 1 25.65 34.49 13.40
N SER A 2 25.88 33.18 13.36
CA SER A 2 25.79 32.37 12.13
C SER A 2 24.75 31.28 12.36
N CYS A 3 23.58 31.47 11.77
CA CYS A 3 22.46 30.53 11.79
C CYS A 3 22.73 29.41 10.78
N HIS A 4 22.97 28.20 11.29
CA HIS A 4 23.00 26.98 10.48
C HIS A 4 21.59 26.43 10.41
N SER A 5 20.98 26.51 9.23
CA SER A 5 19.76 25.80 8.88
C SER A 5 20.07 24.30 8.87
N THR A 6 19.46 23.57 9.79
CA THR A 6 19.48 22.11 9.78
C THR A 6 18.38 21.63 8.85
N ASN A 7 18.80 21.08 7.70
CA ASN A 7 17.94 20.29 6.83
C ASN A 7 17.39 19.11 7.64
N SER A 8 16.09 19.12 7.85
CA SER A 8 15.35 17.97 8.36
C SER A 8 15.20 17.01 7.19
N ASN A 9 16.20 16.15 7.00
CA ASN A 9 16.05 14.97 6.17
C ASN A 9 15.05 14.06 6.89
N ASP A 10 13.80 14.07 6.42
CA ASP A 10 12.83 13.01 6.70
C ASP A 10 13.52 11.68 6.39
N SER A 11 13.89 11.01 7.47
CA SER A 11 14.57 9.74 7.42
C SER A 11 13.51 8.72 7.10
N ASP A 12 13.34 8.50 5.80
CA ASP A 12 12.65 7.36 5.24
C ASP A 12 12.98 6.14 6.10
N SER A 13 11.95 5.61 6.77
CA SER A 13 11.99 4.44 7.61
C SER A 13 12.34 3.24 6.74
N SER A 14 13.62 3.15 6.40
CA SER A 14 14.26 2.00 5.80
C SER A 14 14.26 0.88 6.83
N SER A 15 13.09 0.26 6.99
CA SER A 15 12.90 -0.95 7.76
C SER A 15 13.91 -1.97 7.27
N ASN A 16 14.84 -2.38 8.15
CA ASN A 16 15.81 -3.41 7.85
C ASN A 16 15.06 -4.63 7.27
N PRO A 17 15.45 -5.17 6.10
CA PRO A 17 14.72 -6.27 5.46
C PRO A 17 14.71 -7.55 6.31
N THR A 18 15.54 -7.61 7.35
CA THR A 18 15.67 -8.70 8.32
C THR A 18 14.88 -8.48 9.62
N GLU A 19 14.34 -7.27 9.86
CA GLU A 19 13.67 -6.93 11.11
C GLU A 19 12.19 -7.30 11.09
N TRP A 20 11.71 -7.89 12.20
CA TRP A 20 10.32 -8.28 12.38
C TRP A 20 9.48 -7.11 12.91
N THR A 21 8.41 -6.79 12.19
CA THR A 21 7.38 -5.83 12.57
C THR A 21 6.57 -6.30 13.78
N CYS A 22 5.86 -5.39 14.44
CA CYS A 22 4.97 -5.75 15.56
C CYS A 22 3.87 -6.73 15.12
N LEU A 23 3.33 -6.55 13.90
CA LEU A 23 2.32 -7.44 13.33
C LEU A 23 2.86 -8.87 13.17
N GLU A 24 4.06 -9.02 12.61
CA GLU A 24 4.70 -10.32 12.40
C GLU A 24 5.01 -11.02 13.74
N LYS A 25 5.52 -10.27 14.73
CA LYS A 25 5.75 -10.77 16.10
C LYS A 25 4.44 -11.23 16.76
N LEU A 26 3.35 -10.49 16.56
CA LEU A 26 2.03 -10.83 17.08
C LEU A 26 1.50 -12.12 16.45
N LEU A 27 1.56 -12.24 15.12
CA LEU A 27 1.12 -13.43 14.39
C LEU A 27 1.93 -14.66 14.81
N LEU A 28 3.25 -14.54 14.99
CA LEU A 28 4.10 -15.61 15.51
C LEU A 28 3.64 -16.05 16.90
N SER A 29 3.41 -15.10 17.80
CA SER A 29 2.96 -15.40 19.16
C SER A 29 1.59 -16.11 19.18
N GLN A 30 0.66 -15.69 18.31
CA GLN A 30 -0.65 -16.33 18.16
C GLN A 30 -0.55 -17.75 17.59
N ALA A 31 0.31 -17.96 16.59
CA ALA A 31 0.55 -19.28 16.02
C ALA A 31 1.17 -20.23 17.04
N VAL A 32 2.17 -19.78 17.80
CA VAL A 32 2.79 -20.58 18.88
C VAL A 32 1.79 -20.87 20.00
N TYR A 33 0.92 -19.93 20.37
CA TYR A 33 -0.16 -20.19 21.33
C TYR A 33 -1.11 -21.30 20.86
N LYS A 34 -1.45 -21.32 19.57
CA LYS A 34 -2.40 -22.28 19.00
C LYS A 34 -1.81 -23.68 18.79
N TYR A 35 -0.60 -23.77 18.24
CA TYR A 35 0.02 -25.04 17.83
C TYR A 35 1.08 -25.56 18.81
N GLY A 36 1.59 -24.70 19.69
CA GLY A 36 2.61 -25.04 20.68
C GLY A 36 4.05 -24.97 20.16
N GLU A 37 4.99 -24.95 21.11
CA GLU A 37 6.44 -24.81 20.86
C GLU A 37 7.10 -26.07 20.31
N ASN A 38 6.34 -27.14 20.06
CA ASN A 38 6.84 -28.39 19.46
C ASN A 38 6.54 -28.48 17.95
N SER A 39 5.72 -27.58 17.41
CA SER A 39 5.17 -27.65 16.05
C SER A 39 5.60 -26.46 15.19
N TRP A 40 6.90 -26.22 15.11
CA TRP A 40 7.47 -25.07 14.39
C TRP A 40 7.26 -25.10 12.87
N LEU A 41 7.12 -26.29 12.29
CA LEU A 41 6.81 -26.44 10.87
C LEU A 41 5.40 -25.95 10.56
N GLU A 42 4.43 -26.29 11.41
CA GLU A 42 3.05 -25.84 11.33
C GLU A 42 2.95 -24.33 11.58
N VAL A 43 3.66 -23.81 12.60
CA VAL A 43 3.74 -22.37 12.89
C VAL A 43 4.26 -21.60 11.69
N ALA A 44 5.38 -22.04 11.10
CA ALA A 44 5.96 -21.45 9.91
C ALA A 44 4.99 -21.49 8.71
N SER A 45 4.36 -22.65 8.48
CA SER A 45 3.40 -22.83 7.38
C SER A 45 2.21 -21.85 7.48
N VAL A 46 1.65 -21.69 8.68
CA VAL A 46 0.53 -20.78 8.93
C VAL A 46 0.92 -19.32 8.73
N LEU A 47 2.13 -18.93 9.15
CA LEU A 47 2.63 -17.57 8.90
C LEU A 47 2.81 -17.29 7.41
N LYS A 48 3.39 -18.23 6.64
CA LYS A 48 3.58 -18.09 5.19
C LYS A 48 2.25 -17.95 4.43
N GLN A 49 1.21 -18.64 4.89
CA GLN A 49 -0.12 -18.59 4.26
C GLN A 49 -0.93 -17.36 4.68
N ASN A 50 -0.46 -16.58 5.66
CA ASN A 50 -1.22 -15.46 6.19
C ASN A 50 -1.20 -14.27 5.22
N ALA A 51 -2.39 -13.86 4.79
CA ALA A 51 -2.58 -12.75 3.84
C ALA A 51 -1.91 -11.44 4.27
N LEU A 52 -1.75 -11.20 5.58
CA LEU A 52 -1.21 -9.95 6.11
C LEU A 52 0.32 -9.81 5.97
N VAL A 53 1.04 -10.89 5.63
CA VAL A 53 2.52 -10.90 5.54
C VAL A 53 3.05 -11.43 4.21
N GLN A 54 2.21 -11.46 3.17
CA GLN A 54 2.58 -11.95 1.84
C GLN A 54 3.67 -11.11 1.13
N HIS A 55 3.93 -9.90 1.62
CA HIS A 55 5.00 -9.04 1.12
C HIS A 55 6.41 -9.58 1.43
N ARG A 56 6.55 -10.56 2.34
CA ARG A 56 7.84 -11.17 2.68
C ARG A 56 8.15 -12.37 1.79
N HIS A 57 9.43 -12.58 1.49
CA HIS A 57 9.89 -13.74 0.76
C HIS A 57 9.58 -15.06 1.50
N SER A 58 9.34 -16.14 0.77
CA SER A 58 8.91 -17.44 1.30
C SER A 58 9.88 -18.07 2.33
N ASP A 59 11.15 -17.69 2.31
CA ASP A 59 12.20 -18.20 3.20
C ASP A 59 12.28 -17.45 4.54
N PHE A 60 11.64 -16.28 4.65
CA PHE A 60 11.68 -15.45 5.85
C PHE A 60 11.03 -16.15 7.04
N PHE A 61 9.81 -16.68 6.86
CA PHE A 61 9.06 -17.41 7.89
C PHE A 61 9.37 -18.91 7.90
N ASN A 62 10.65 -19.29 7.94
CA ASN A 62 11.03 -20.69 8.13
C ASN A 62 11.00 -21.07 9.63
N HIS A 63 10.94 -22.38 9.92
CA HIS A 63 10.80 -22.88 11.29
C HIS A 63 11.95 -22.45 12.22
N LYS A 64 13.19 -22.30 11.71
CA LYS A 64 14.35 -21.86 12.52
C LYS A 64 14.22 -20.39 12.90
N ASN A 65 13.83 -19.55 11.94
CA ASN A 65 13.61 -18.12 12.17
C ASN A 65 12.45 -17.89 13.15
N CYS A 66 11.35 -18.64 12.99
CA CYS A 66 10.20 -18.55 13.90
C CYS A 66 10.58 -18.95 15.33
N TYR A 67 11.32 -20.05 15.49
CA TYR A 67 11.85 -20.49 16.78
C TYR A 67 12.73 -19.43 17.43
N PHE A 68 13.75 -18.95 16.69
CA PHE A 68 14.71 -17.98 17.22
C PHE A 68 14.03 -16.67 17.62
N GLN A 69 13.13 -16.17 16.77
CA GLN A 69 12.39 -14.94 17.04
C GLN A 69 11.50 -15.08 18.28
N TYR A 70 10.79 -16.20 18.44
CA TYR A 70 9.94 -16.44 19.60
C TYR A 70 10.77 -16.58 20.90
N TYR A 71 11.92 -17.25 20.83
CA TYR A 71 12.84 -17.34 21.97
C TYR A 71 13.30 -15.95 22.43
N LEU A 72 13.72 -15.09 21.50
CA LEU A 72 14.10 -13.69 21.79
C LEU A 72 12.96 -12.91 22.46
N LEU A 73 11.72 -13.09 22.00
CA LEU A 73 10.55 -12.40 22.55
C LEU A 73 10.19 -12.88 23.96
N THR A 74 10.46 -14.15 24.28
CA THR A 74 10.07 -14.76 25.55
C THR A 74 11.16 -14.67 26.61
N GLU A 75 12.44 -14.58 26.23
CA GLU A 75 13.58 -14.45 27.16
C GLU A 75 13.38 -13.29 28.16
N GLY A 76 12.91 -12.13 27.69
CA GLY A 76 12.64 -10.97 28.53
C GLY A 76 11.40 -11.07 29.45
N LEU A 77 10.56 -12.09 29.27
CA LEU A 77 9.30 -12.29 30.02
C LEU A 77 9.41 -13.36 31.12
N GLN A 78 10.45 -14.21 31.09
CA GLN A 78 10.66 -15.30 32.03
C GLN A 78 11.15 -14.86 33.43
N THR A 79 11.58 -13.61 33.56
CA THR A 79 12.06 -13.00 34.82
C THR A 79 10.96 -12.77 35.85
N GLU A 80 9.70 -12.72 35.41
CA GLU A 80 8.51 -12.51 36.25
C GLU A 80 7.83 -13.86 36.54
N LYS A 81 8.43 -14.65 37.44
CA LYS A 81 8.03 -16.04 37.76
C LYS A 81 6.72 -16.20 38.55
N ASP A 82 6.06 -15.11 38.94
CA ASP A 82 4.94 -15.16 39.88
C ASP A 82 3.63 -14.63 39.27
N ASN A 83 3.11 -15.32 38.24
CA ASN A 83 1.77 -15.06 37.72
C ASN A 83 1.17 -16.31 37.07
N GLN A 84 -0.08 -16.64 37.40
CA GLN A 84 -0.87 -17.77 36.87
C GLN A 84 -1.06 -17.78 35.34
N THR A 85 -0.65 -16.71 34.65
CA THR A 85 -0.86 -16.56 33.20
C THR A 85 0.39 -17.03 32.42
N PRO A 86 0.27 -17.95 31.46
CA PRO A 86 1.39 -18.41 30.64
C PRO A 86 2.13 -17.27 29.92
N ALA A 87 3.46 -17.38 29.79
CA ALA A 87 4.32 -16.35 29.20
C ALA A 87 3.87 -15.94 27.78
N VAL A 88 3.46 -16.91 26.96
CA VAL A 88 2.93 -16.69 25.60
C VAL A 88 1.68 -15.80 25.58
N VAL A 89 0.81 -15.91 26.58
CA VAL A 89 -0.43 -15.11 26.68
C VAL A 89 -0.09 -13.67 27.07
N ARG A 90 0.88 -13.49 27.98
CA ARG A 90 1.39 -12.17 28.34
C ARG A 90 2.03 -11.47 27.14
N LEU A 91 2.85 -12.20 26.39
CA LEU A 91 3.49 -11.71 25.16
C LEU A 91 2.44 -11.28 24.13
N ALA A 92 1.46 -12.14 23.84
CA ALA A 92 0.38 -11.84 22.89
C ALA A 92 -0.42 -10.59 23.31
N ARG A 93 -0.73 -10.43 24.61
CA ARG A 93 -1.42 -9.24 25.13
C ARG A 93 -0.61 -7.97 24.95
N GLN A 94 0.69 -8.01 25.23
CA GLN A 94 1.58 -6.86 25.06
C GLN A 94 1.67 -6.44 23.59
N LEU A 95 1.90 -7.40 22.68
CA LEU A 95 1.98 -7.16 21.25
C LEU A 95 0.65 -6.65 20.68
N TYR A 96 -0.49 -7.11 21.21
CA TYR A 96 -1.79 -6.61 20.83
C TYR A 96 -1.98 -5.13 21.22
N MET A 97 -1.58 -4.74 22.43
CA MET A 97 -1.63 -3.33 22.85
C MET A 97 -0.71 -2.45 22.00
N GLN A 98 0.50 -2.93 21.68
CA GLN A 98 1.42 -2.23 20.77
C GLN A 98 0.80 -2.05 19.38
N ARG A 99 0.18 -3.10 18.82
CA ARG A 99 -0.47 -3.00 17.51
C ARG A 99 -1.63 -2.01 17.49
N ILE A 100 -2.43 -1.96 18.55
CA ILE A 100 -3.49 -0.94 18.69
C ILE A 100 -2.87 0.47 18.67
N GLN A 101 -1.74 0.67 19.37
CA GLN A 101 -1.09 1.97 19.40
C GLN A 101 -0.51 2.36 18.03
N GLU A 102 0.10 1.42 17.31
CA GLU A 102 0.55 1.64 15.93
C GLU A 102 -0.60 2.09 15.03
N ILE A 103 -1.73 1.38 15.08
CA ILE A 103 -2.90 1.71 14.25
C ILE A 103 -3.45 3.10 14.62
N LYS A 104 -3.52 3.43 15.92
CA LYS A 104 -3.93 4.77 16.37
C LYS A 104 -2.99 5.86 15.86
N ASN A 105 -1.68 5.64 15.95
CA ASN A 105 -0.69 6.60 15.48
C ASN A 105 -0.76 6.78 13.96
N ALA A 106 -0.90 5.69 13.21
CA ALA A 106 -1.08 5.73 11.76
C ALA A 106 -2.35 6.48 11.38
N LEU A 107 -3.46 6.28 12.10
CA LEU A 107 -4.70 7.01 11.87
C LEU A 107 -4.51 8.52 12.06
N VAL A 108 -3.92 8.94 13.18
CA VAL A 108 -3.65 10.36 13.47
C VAL A 108 -2.75 10.97 12.39
N HIS A 109 -1.72 10.24 11.97
CA HIS A 109 -0.83 10.67 10.89
C HIS A 109 -1.60 10.85 9.57
N HIS A 110 -2.43 9.89 9.19
CA HIS A 110 -3.25 10.00 7.98
C HIS A 110 -4.26 11.14 8.06
N GLU A 111 -4.88 11.37 9.22
CA GLU A 111 -5.75 12.53 9.45
C GLU A 111 -4.99 13.86 9.26
N GLN A 112 -3.75 13.95 9.72
CA GLN A 112 -2.89 15.12 9.49
C GLN A 112 -2.55 15.31 8.02
N GLN A 113 -2.16 14.24 7.30
CA GLN A 113 -1.89 14.30 5.87
C GLN A 113 -3.13 14.72 5.07
N LEU A 114 -4.30 14.20 5.42
CA LEU A 114 -5.57 14.62 4.83
C LEU A 114 -5.84 16.11 5.11
N GLY A 115 -5.60 16.58 6.33
CA GLY A 115 -5.72 18.00 6.67
C GLY A 115 -4.80 18.90 5.83
N GLN A 116 -3.55 18.46 5.61
CA GLN A 116 -2.60 19.18 4.76
C GLN A 116 -3.08 19.22 3.30
N LEU A 117 -3.49 18.08 2.73
CA LEU A 117 -4.00 18.00 1.36
C LEU A 117 -5.25 18.84 1.17
N VAL A 118 -6.18 18.84 2.14
CA VAL A 118 -7.38 19.68 2.09
C VAL A 118 -7.01 21.16 2.10
N SER A 119 -6.07 21.56 2.98
CA SER A 119 -5.58 22.95 3.01
C SER A 119 -4.91 23.33 1.69
N GLU A 120 -4.14 22.43 1.09
CA GLU A 120 -3.51 22.65 -0.21
C GLU A 120 -4.55 22.82 -1.33
N ILE A 121 -5.56 21.94 -1.38
CA ILE A 121 -6.68 22.04 -2.33
C ILE A 121 -7.39 23.38 -2.19
N ASP A 122 -7.60 23.86 -0.96
CA ASP A 122 -8.24 25.16 -0.72
C ASP A 122 -7.37 26.33 -1.17
N LEU A 123 -6.04 26.27 -1.00
CA LEU A 123 -5.11 27.27 -1.52
C LEU A 123 -5.11 27.30 -3.06
N ILE A 124 -5.14 26.13 -3.70
CA ILE A 124 -5.25 26.00 -5.16
C ILE A 124 -6.57 26.59 -5.65
N ARG A 125 -7.69 26.26 -4.99
CA ARG A 125 -9.02 26.78 -5.37
C ARG A 125 -9.13 28.29 -5.23
N LYS A 126 -8.39 28.90 -4.29
CA LYS A 126 -8.31 30.35 -4.13
C LYS A 126 -7.33 31.00 -5.11
N GLY A 127 -6.55 30.23 -5.86
CA GLY A 127 -5.49 30.71 -6.75
C GLY A 127 -4.23 31.20 -6.02
N GLU A 128 -4.16 31.00 -4.70
CA GLU A 128 -3.02 31.45 -3.87
C GLU A 128 -1.76 30.62 -4.10
N LEU A 129 -1.91 29.44 -4.72
CA LEU A 129 -0.80 28.54 -5.07
C LEU A 129 -0.32 28.68 -6.52
N ASP A 130 -1.01 29.46 -7.36
CA ASP A 130 -0.81 29.49 -8.82
C ASP A 130 0.61 29.92 -9.23
N ASP A 131 1.20 30.90 -8.54
CA ASP A 131 2.55 31.38 -8.84
C ASP A 131 3.62 30.32 -8.55
N ARG A 132 3.47 29.56 -7.46
CA ARG A 132 4.37 28.46 -7.12
C ARG A 132 4.25 27.33 -8.13
N LEU A 133 3.02 26.96 -8.49
CA LEU A 133 2.74 25.90 -9.46
C LEU A 133 3.26 26.24 -10.86
N LYS A 134 3.20 27.51 -11.28
CA LYS A 134 3.81 27.96 -12.54
C LYS A 134 5.32 27.77 -12.55
N VAL A 135 6.01 28.15 -11.48
CA VAL A 135 7.46 27.96 -11.37
C VAL A 135 7.83 26.49 -11.40
N GLU A 136 7.08 25.64 -10.70
CA GLU A 136 7.29 24.19 -10.68
C GLU A 136 7.04 23.56 -12.06
N TYR A 137 5.99 24.00 -12.77
CA TYR A 137 5.72 23.63 -14.16
C TYR A 137 6.84 24.07 -15.12
N ASP A 138 7.33 25.30 -14.98
CA ASP A 138 8.43 25.85 -15.80
C ASP A 138 9.76 25.11 -15.54
N MET A 139 10.03 24.71 -14.29
CA MET A 139 11.18 23.87 -13.95
C MET A 139 11.08 22.46 -14.55
N VAL A 140 9.91 21.82 -14.46
CA VAL A 140 9.69 20.48 -15.04
C VAL A 140 9.78 20.51 -16.56
N SER A 141 9.16 21.49 -17.22
CA SER A 141 9.23 21.65 -18.68
C SER A 141 10.64 21.97 -19.18
N THR A 142 11.43 22.75 -18.44
CA THR A 142 12.85 22.99 -18.75
C THR A 142 13.68 21.72 -18.61
N SER A 143 13.40 20.86 -17.62
CA SER A 143 14.12 19.60 -17.41
C SER A 143 13.83 18.55 -18.49
N MET A 144 12.61 18.51 -19.05
CA MET A 144 12.27 17.66 -20.20
C MET A 144 12.87 18.13 -21.53
N SER A 145 13.30 19.40 -21.62
CA SER A 145 13.81 20.00 -22.87
C SER A 145 15.34 19.90 -23.02
N GLN A 146 16.04 19.33 -22.03
CA GLN A 146 17.51 19.24 -21.99
C GLN A 146 18.10 17.86 -22.36
N SER A 147 17.30 16.94 -22.87
CA SER A 147 17.81 15.73 -23.54
C SER A 147 18.04 15.99 -25.05
N ASP A 148 19.31 16.17 -25.41
CA ASP A 148 19.97 16.19 -26.74
C ASP A 148 19.35 17.00 -27.92
N PRO A 149 20.02 18.07 -28.40
CA PRO A 149 19.66 18.77 -29.63
C PRO A 149 20.53 18.31 -30.80
N GLU A 150 20.33 17.10 -31.33
CA GLU A 150 20.90 16.75 -32.63
C GLU A 150 20.06 15.70 -33.38
N LEU A 151 19.03 16.18 -34.08
CA LEU A 151 18.51 15.61 -35.33
C LEU A 151 17.42 16.56 -35.86
N ASP A 152 17.85 17.62 -36.54
CA ASP A 152 17.00 18.30 -37.51
C ASP A 152 16.84 17.37 -38.72
N SER A 153 15.72 16.65 -38.78
CA SER A 153 15.22 16.17 -40.04
C SER A 153 13.69 16.08 -40.00
N LYS A 154 13.07 17.08 -40.64
CA LYS A 154 11.73 17.05 -41.23
C LYS A 154 10.61 16.74 -40.25
N HIS A 155 9.94 17.82 -39.83
CA HIS A 155 8.53 17.78 -39.42
C HIS A 155 7.66 17.25 -40.58
N ASP A 156 7.62 15.93 -40.74
CA ASP A 156 6.34 15.30 -41.04
C ASP A 156 5.58 15.20 -39.73
N LYS A 157 4.37 15.73 -39.73
CA LYS A 157 3.43 15.66 -38.63
C LYS A 157 3.12 14.18 -38.39
N ILE A 158 3.82 13.55 -37.47
CA ILE A 158 3.37 12.33 -36.84
C ILE A 158 2.53 12.83 -35.66
N ASP A 159 1.21 12.74 -35.81
CA ASP A 159 0.27 12.86 -34.70
C ASP A 159 0.65 11.81 -33.66
N THR A 160 1.50 12.17 -32.70
CA THR A 160 1.67 11.40 -31.47
C THR A 160 0.32 11.49 -30.77
N PRO A 161 -0.45 10.40 -30.63
CA PRO A 161 -1.75 10.49 -30.02
C PRO A 161 -1.54 10.90 -28.57
N GLU A 162 -2.04 12.08 -28.23
CA GLU A 162 -2.15 12.57 -26.86
C GLU A 162 -2.79 11.45 -26.05
N LEU A 163 -2.01 10.79 -25.19
CA LEU A 163 -2.51 9.72 -24.34
C LEU A 163 -3.65 10.33 -23.51
N GLU A 164 -4.88 9.91 -23.80
CA GLU A 164 -6.08 10.48 -23.21
C GLU A 164 -6.04 10.22 -21.70
N ILE A 165 -5.72 11.25 -20.93
CA ILE A 165 -5.68 11.17 -19.47
C ILE A 165 -7.12 10.93 -19.01
N ILE A 166 -7.38 9.76 -18.42
CA ILE A 166 -8.66 9.42 -17.80
C ILE A 166 -8.86 10.35 -16.58
N LYS A 167 -9.87 11.22 -16.64
CA LYS A 167 -10.10 12.27 -15.63
C LYS A 167 -11.27 11.95 -14.72
N THR A 168 -12.16 11.05 -15.14
CA THR A 168 -13.35 10.70 -14.35
C THR A 168 -13.53 9.19 -14.21
N THR A 169 -14.23 8.79 -13.15
CA THR A 169 -14.57 7.37 -12.91
C THR A 169 -15.52 6.82 -13.96
N VAL A 170 -16.30 7.68 -14.61
CA VAL A 170 -17.20 7.31 -15.72
C VAL A 170 -16.40 7.03 -16.99
N GLU A 171 -15.35 7.81 -17.26
CA GLU A 171 -14.42 7.55 -18.37
C GLU A 171 -13.68 6.23 -18.14
N PHE A 172 -13.13 6.03 -16.94
CA PHE A 172 -12.45 4.79 -16.57
C PHE A 172 -13.36 3.56 -16.76
N GLU A 173 -14.58 3.62 -16.22
CA GLU A 173 -15.57 2.54 -16.34
C GLU A 173 -15.90 2.24 -17.81
N ARG A 174 -16.17 3.30 -18.60
CA ARG A 174 -16.48 3.15 -20.02
C ARG A 174 -15.34 2.49 -20.78
N ASP A 175 -14.11 2.88 -20.53
CA ASP A 175 -12.95 2.43 -21.31
C ASP A 175 -12.62 0.96 -21.02
N ILE A 176 -12.70 0.53 -19.75
CA ILE A 176 -12.50 -0.87 -19.37
C ILE A 176 -13.65 -1.75 -19.87
N VAL A 177 -14.90 -1.32 -19.69
CA VAL A 177 -16.06 -2.06 -20.22
C VAL A 177 -15.96 -2.17 -21.74
N MET A 178 -15.57 -1.11 -22.44
CA MET A 178 -15.39 -1.12 -23.88
C MET A 178 -14.26 -2.06 -24.32
N MET A 179 -13.12 -2.06 -23.62
CA MET A 179 -12.02 -2.99 -23.89
C MET A 179 -12.47 -4.46 -23.79
N LEU A 180 -13.20 -4.81 -22.74
CA LEU A 180 -13.64 -6.19 -22.48
C LEU A 180 -14.81 -6.60 -23.38
N THR A 181 -15.77 -5.71 -23.61
CA THR A 181 -16.89 -5.98 -24.54
C THR A 181 -16.41 -6.12 -25.97
N ASN A 182 -15.40 -5.35 -26.40
CA ASN A 182 -14.75 -5.57 -27.69
C ASN A 182 -14.07 -6.94 -27.73
N ALA A 183 -13.35 -7.33 -26.67
CA ALA A 183 -12.77 -8.67 -26.58
C ALA A 183 -13.85 -9.77 -26.67
N LEU A 184 -15.01 -9.60 -26.07
CA LEU A 184 -16.13 -10.55 -26.19
C LEU A 184 -16.76 -10.58 -27.59
N MET A 185 -16.87 -9.44 -28.25
CA MET A 185 -17.49 -9.32 -29.58
C MET A 185 -16.61 -9.90 -30.69
N TYR A 186 -15.29 -9.72 -30.60
CA TYR A 186 -14.35 -10.14 -31.65
C TYR A 186 -13.76 -11.54 -31.43
N ASN A 187 -13.84 -12.09 -30.22
CA ASN A 187 -13.40 -13.45 -29.94
C ASN A 187 -14.60 -14.42 -29.96
N LYS A 188 -14.39 -15.60 -30.53
CA LYS A 188 -15.44 -16.63 -30.58
C LYS A 188 -15.77 -17.12 -29.17
N GLU A 189 -17.06 -17.31 -28.89
CA GLU A 189 -17.53 -17.88 -27.63
C GLU A 189 -16.86 -19.22 -27.31
N GLY A 190 -16.48 -19.39 -26.04
CA GLY A 190 -15.80 -20.59 -25.53
C GLY A 190 -14.29 -20.64 -25.75
N THR A 191 -13.70 -19.62 -26.40
CA THR A 191 -12.23 -19.46 -26.41
C THR A 191 -11.73 -18.94 -25.06
N GLU A 192 -10.48 -19.23 -24.72
CA GLU A 192 -9.87 -18.78 -23.46
C GLU A 192 -9.94 -17.26 -23.29
N THR A 193 -9.68 -16.49 -24.36
CA THR A 193 -9.77 -15.03 -24.35
C THR A 193 -11.20 -14.53 -24.13
N TYR A 194 -12.21 -15.21 -24.69
CA TYR A 194 -13.60 -14.88 -24.46
C TYR A 194 -14.01 -15.15 -23.01
N LEU A 195 -13.65 -16.32 -22.47
CA LEU A 195 -13.98 -16.69 -21.09
C LEU A 195 -13.30 -15.77 -20.09
N LEU A 196 -12.03 -15.43 -20.33
CA LEU A 196 -11.28 -14.47 -19.52
C LEU A 196 -11.89 -13.08 -19.57
N ALA A 197 -12.25 -12.58 -20.76
CA ALA A 197 -12.90 -11.28 -20.88
C ALA A 197 -14.27 -11.23 -20.20
N LEU A 198 -14.98 -12.36 -20.15
CA LEU A 198 -16.28 -12.48 -19.50
C LEU A 198 -16.15 -12.42 -17.98
N GLU A 199 -15.22 -13.21 -17.41
CA GLU A 199 -14.90 -13.19 -15.98
C GLU A 199 -14.42 -11.80 -15.54
N MET A 200 -13.46 -11.21 -16.28
CA MET A 200 -12.94 -9.88 -15.99
C MET A 200 -14.03 -8.79 -16.07
N LEU A 201 -15.02 -8.94 -16.95
CA LEU A 201 -16.11 -7.97 -17.06
C LEU A 201 -17.07 -8.03 -15.87
N GLU A 202 -17.28 -9.22 -15.30
CA GLU A 202 -18.08 -9.41 -14.08
C GLU A 202 -17.35 -8.82 -12.87
N ASP A 203 -16.08 -9.15 -12.70
CA ASP A 203 -15.24 -8.62 -11.61
C ASP A 203 -15.15 -7.08 -11.61
N VAL A 204 -14.95 -6.48 -12.79
CA VAL A 204 -14.85 -5.02 -12.93
C VAL A 204 -16.17 -4.35 -12.56
N LYS A 205 -17.31 -4.92 -12.93
CA LYS A 205 -18.63 -4.36 -12.58
C LYS A 205 -18.84 -4.33 -11.07
N ASP A 206 -18.53 -5.43 -10.38
CA ASP A 206 -18.67 -5.53 -8.94
C ASP A 206 -17.78 -4.52 -8.21
N GLN A 207 -16.53 -4.36 -8.66
CA GLN A 207 -15.60 -3.40 -8.08
C GLN A 207 -16.05 -1.95 -8.28
N ILE A 208 -16.54 -1.62 -9.47
CA ILE A 208 -17.04 -0.27 -9.79
C ILE A 208 -18.32 0.02 -9.00
N GLU A 209 -19.22 -0.95 -8.85
CA GLU A 209 -20.44 -0.80 -8.05
C GLU A 209 -20.11 -0.58 -6.58
N LEU A 210 -19.18 -1.36 -6.02
CA LEU A 210 -18.68 -1.18 -4.65
C LEU A 210 -18.09 0.22 -4.45
N PHE A 211 -17.26 0.69 -5.40
CA PHE A 211 -16.68 2.03 -5.37
C PHE A 211 -17.76 3.12 -5.40
N LYS A 212 -18.74 3.01 -6.31
CA LYS A 212 -19.87 3.94 -6.41
C LYS A 212 -20.71 3.97 -5.14
N PHE A 213 -20.96 2.80 -4.55
CA PHE A 213 -21.67 2.66 -3.28
C PHE A 213 -20.90 3.39 -2.18
N ALA A 214 -19.61 3.10 -1.98
CA ALA A 214 -18.78 3.75 -0.97
C ALA A 214 -18.78 5.27 -1.13
N ASN A 215 -18.58 5.77 -2.36
CA ASN A 215 -18.57 7.19 -2.66
C ASN A 215 -19.93 7.87 -2.39
N SER A 216 -21.04 7.18 -2.62
CA SER A 216 -22.38 7.69 -2.29
C SER A 216 -22.62 7.85 -0.78
N PHE A 217 -22.00 7.00 0.04
CA PHE A 217 -22.05 7.12 1.51
C PHE A 217 -21.25 8.32 2.00
N PHE A 218 -20.07 8.57 1.42
CA PHE A 218 -19.25 9.74 1.77
C PHE A 218 -19.93 11.05 1.39
N LYS A 219 -20.59 11.12 0.22
CA LYS A 219 -21.34 12.32 -0.21
C LYS A 219 -22.58 12.62 0.63
N ARG A 220 -23.16 11.64 1.34
CA ARG A 220 -24.35 11.84 2.20
C ARG A 220 -24.01 12.28 3.63
N LYS A 221 -22.74 12.22 4.02
CA LYS A 221 -22.26 12.57 5.38
C LYS A 221 -21.64 13.97 5.46
N MET A 222 -21.37 14.62 4.33
CA MET A 222 -21.08 16.06 4.22
C MET A 222 -22.36 16.82 3.91
#